data_AF-A0A2M6WLW5-F1
#
_entry.id   AF-A0A2M6WLW5-F1
#
_cell.length_a   1.000
_cell.length_b   1.000
_cell.length_c   1.000
_cell.angle_alpha   90.00
_cell.angle_beta   90.00
_cell.angle_gamma   90.00
#
_symmetry.space_group_name_H-M   'P 1'
#
loop_
_entity.id
_entity.type
_entity.pdbx_description
1 polymer ?
#
loop_
_entity_poly.entity_id
_entity_poly.type
_entity_poly.pdbx_seq_one_letter_code
_entity_poly.pdbx_strand_id
1 'polypeptide(L)'
;MEKINSENNLEENNLKETKTELRAQWDEIFDNLIQNQFSAETKEKIKDAEFKKIMAIYQEQKRPEESYQNLSRELRKNNNEIERLALFYKDIFYNSEGSAAENKIRGLSIAADFVNLLTDEQQKEFRRLHN
;
A
#
# COMPACT_ATOMS: atom_id res chain seq x y z
N MET A 1 37.80 -12.68 4.05
CA MET A 1 36.47 -12.54 3.40
C MET A 1 35.44 -12.20 4.47
N GLU A 2 35.33 -10.92 4.87
CA GLU A 2 34.44 -10.52 6.00
C GLU A 2 33.59 -9.26 5.73
N LYS A 3 33.67 -8.63 4.56
CA LYS A 3 32.85 -7.44 4.25
C LYS A 3 31.45 -7.77 3.70
N ILE A 4 31.29 -8.92 3.05
CA ILE A 4 30.05 -9.29 2.33
C ILE A 4 28.89 -9.63 3.29
N ASN A 5 29.18 -10.06 4.53
CA ASN A 5 28.13 -10.38 5.50
C ASN A 5 27.55 -9.15 6.22
N SER A 6 28.28 -8.03 6.29
CA SER A 6 27.82 -6.86 7.06
C SER A 6 26.90 -5.96 6.25
N GLU A 7 27.18 -5.75 4.96
CA GLU A 7 26.33 -4.95 4.05
C GLU A 7 24.99 -5.63 3.79
N ASN A 8 24.99 -6.94 3.49
CA ASN A 8 23.75 -7.71 3.29
C ASN A 8 22.85 -7.73 4.54
N ASN A 9 23.44 -7.79 5.75
CA ASN A 9 22.67 -7.74 7.00
C ASN A 9 22.08 -6.34 7.29
N LEU A 10 22.73 -5.27 6.84
CA LEU A 10 22.23 -3.89 7.00
C LEU A 10 21.05 -3.62 6.07
N GLU A 11 21.16 -4.01 4.80
CA GLU A 11 20.07 -3.88 3.80
C GLU A 11 18.84 -4.70 4.21
N GLU A 12 19.02 -5.94 4.65
CA GLU A 12 17.89 -6.79 5.08
C GLU A 12 17.14 -6.22 6.30
N ASN A 13 17.87 -5.61 7.23
CA ASN A 13 17.26 -4.94 8.39
C ASN A 13 16.49 -3.67 7.99
N ASN A 14 17.05 -2.83 7.10
CA ASN A 14 16.38 -1.63 6.63
C ASN A 14 15.09 -1.93 5.86
N LEU A 15 15.09 -2.97 5.02
CA LEU A 15 13.90 -3.40 4.30
C LEU A 15 12.81 -3.90 5.27
N LYS A 16 13.20 -4.65 6.32
CA LYS A 16 12.27 -5.12 7.34
C LYS A 16 11.64 -3.96 8.12
N GLU A 17 12.44 -2.96 8.50
CA GLU A 17 11.95 -1.75 9.18
C GLU A 17 10.97 -0.99 8.28
N THR A 18 11.33 -0.78 7.01
CA THR A 18 10.48 -0.08 6.03
C THR A 18 9.13 -0.79 5.85
N LYS A 19 9.12 -2.13 5.75
CA LYS A 19 7.87 -2.91 5.66
C LYS A 19 7.01 -2.80 6.92
N THR A 20 7.65 -2.79 8.10
CA THR A 20 6.96 -2.60 9.38
C THR A 20 6.30 -1.23 9.44
N GLU A 21 6.98 -0.21 8.94
CA GLU A 21 6.44 1.13 8.87
C GLU A 21 5.26 1.25 7.90
N LEU A 22 5.39 0.69 6.69
CA LEU A 22 4.30 0.64 5.72
C LEU A 22 3.07 -0.05 6.31
N ARG A 23 3.26 -1.10 7.10
CA ARG A 23 2.16 -1.75 7.81
C ARG A 23 1.50 -0.82 8.83
N ALA A 24 2.27 -0.13 9.67
CA ALA A 24 1.72 0.80 10.65
C ALA A 24 0.90 1.92 9.97
N GLN A 25 1.40 2.46 8.85
CA GLN A 25 0.69 3.47 8.08
C GLN A 25 -0.59 2.93 7.42
N TRP A 26 -0.56 1.68 6.93
CA TRP A 26 -1.76 1.00 6.43
C TRP A 26 -2.83 0.87 7.50
N ASP A 27 -2.44 0.41 8.69
CA ASP A 27 -3.36 0.21 9.81
C ASP A 27 -4.01 1.53 10.24
N GLU A 28 -3.23 2.61 10.28
CA GLU A 28 -3.69 3.97 10.59
C GLU A 28 -4.73 4.48 9.57
N ILE A 29 -4.41 4.42 8.27
CA ILE A 29 -5.35 4.83 7.19
C ILE A 29 -6.66 4.06 7.33
N PHE A 30 -6.57 2.76 7.53
CA PHE A 30 -7.72 1.89 7.61
C PHE A 30 -8.60 2.20 8.82
N ASP A 31 -7.99 2.39 10.00
CA ASP A 31 -8.74 2.74 11.20
C ASP A 31 -9.44 4.09 11.09
N ASN A 32 -8.82 5.06 10.40
CA ASN A 32 -9.42 6.37 10.17
C ASN A 32 -10.56 6.32 9.14
N LEU A 33 -10.44 5.52 8.08
CA LEU A 33 -11.43 5.49 7.00
C LEU A 33 -12.72 4.73 7.35
N ILE A 34 -12.61 3.64 8.12
CA ILE A 34 -13.76 2.76 8.40
C ILE A 34 -14.03 2.54 9.90
N GLN A 35 -13.69 3.55 10.72
CA GLN A 35 -13.63 3.49 12.18
C GLN A 35 -14.84 2.88 12.89
N ASN A 36 -16.05 2.96 12.33
CA ASN A 36 -17.29 2.56 13.01
C ASN A 36 -18.11 1.49 12.26
N GLN A 37 -17.58 0.90 11.19
CA GLN A 37 -18.39 0.03 10.32
C GLN A 37 -18.31 -1.46 10.65
N PHE A 38 -17.25 -1.90 11.33
CA PHE A 38 -16.96 -3.32 11.56
C PHE A 38 -16.46 -3.58 12.99
N SER A 39 -16.61 -4.82 13.46
CA SER A 39 -15.97 -5.28 14.70
C SER A 39 -14.43 -5.27 14.58
N ALA A 40 -13.73 -5.16 15.71
CA ALA A 40 -12.26 -5.14 15.74
C ALA A 40 -11.64 -6.37 15.03
N GLU A 41 -12.19 -7.56 15.25
CA GLU A 41 -11.74 -8.80 14.60
C GLU A 41 -11.93 -8.77 13.08
N THR A 42 -13.06 -8.24 12.61
CA THR A 42 -13.35 -8.13 11.17
C THR A 42 -12.42 -7.13 10.50
N LYS A 43 -12.15 -5.98 11.16
CA LYS A 43 -11.22 -4.98 10.65
C LYS A 43 -9.83 -5.58 10.45
N GLU A 44 -9.31 -6.29 11.45
CA GLU A 44 -7.96 -6.87 11.38
C GLU A 44 -7.83 -7.88 10.24
N LYS A 45 -8.86 -8.72 10.03
CA LYS A 45 -8.91 -9.67 8.91
C LYS A 45 -8.85 -8.96 7.55
N ILE A 46 -9.58 -7.87 7.38
CA ILE A 46 -9.59 -7.10 6.13
C ILE A 46 -8.25 -6.38 5.94
N LYS A 47 -7.73 -5.71 6.98
CA LYS A 47 -6.40 -5.05 6.95
C LYS A 47 -5.32 -6.02 6.49
N ASP A 48 -5.28 -7.21 7.09
CA ASP A 48 -4.33 -8.25 6.74
C ASP A 48 -4.47 -8.76 5.32
N ALA A 49 -5.71 -9.03 4.89
CA ALA A 49 -5.97 -9.52 3.54
C ALA A 49 -5.50 -8.50 2.49
N GLU A 50 -5.86 -7.24 2.67
CA GLU A 50 -5.52 -6.16 1.73
C GLU A 50 -4.03 -5.83 1.73
N PHE A 51 -3.40 -5.71 2.89
CA PHE A 51 -1.97 -5.44 2.97
C PHE A 51 -1.14 -6.59 2.35
N LYS A 52 -1.58 -7.84 2.53
CA LYS A 52 -0.95 -9.01 1.87
C LYS A 52 -1.07 -8.94 0.36
N LYS A 53 -2.23 -8.54 -0.20
CA LYS A 53 -2.40 -8.35 -1.64
C LYS A 53 -1.40 -7.31 -2.17
N ILE A 54 -1.27 -6.17 -1.48
CA ILE A 54 -0.33 -5.11 -1.84
C ILE A 54 1.11 -5.63 -1.84
N MET A 55 1.58 -6.22 -0.73
CA MET A 55 2.95 -6.72 -0.60
C MET A 55 3.27 -7.88 -1.55
N ALA A 56 2.31 -8.76 -1.82
CA ALA A 56 2.47 -9.83 -2.80
C ALA A 56 2.82 -9.27 -4.18
N ILE A 57 2.17 -8.19 -4.61
CA ILE A 57 2.46 -7.58 -5.91
C ILE A 57 3.86 -6.94 -5.94
N TYR A 58 4.29 -6.29 -4.85
CA TYR A 58 5.68 -5.78 -4.77
C TYR A 58 6.70 -6.92 -4.92
N GLN A 59 6.41 -8.08 -4.31
CA GLN A 59 7.28 -9.25 -4.40
C GLN A 59 7.26 -9.86 -5.81
N GLU A 60 6.09 -10.03 -6.43
CA GLU A 60 5.93 -10.53 -7.81
C GLU A 60 6.68 -9.64 -8.81
N GLN A 61 6.60 -8.32 -8.64
CA GLN A 61 7.29 -7.34 -9.48
C GLN A 61 8.77 -7.16 -9.12
N LYS A 62 9.29 -7.92 -8.15
CA LYS A 62 10.69 -7.82 -7.67
C LYS A 62 11.12 -6.38 -7.36
N ARG A 63 10.25 -5.63 -6.67
CA ARG A 63 10.51 -4.21 -6.39
C ARG A 63 11.78 -4.04 -5.54
N PRO A 64 12.67 -3.10 -5.91
CA PRO A 64 13.83 -2.79 -5.10
C PRO A 64 13.40 -2.15 -3.77
N GLU A 65 14.26 -2.24 -2.75
CA GLU A 65 14.02 -1.64 -1.43
C GLU A 65 13.65 -0.16 -1.51
N GLU A 66 14.33 0.59 -2.38
CA GLU A 66 14.09 2.02 -2.62
C GLU A 66 12.62 2.32 -2.96
N SER A 67 11.91 1.41 -3.63
CA SER A 67 10.48 1.60 -3.92
C SER A 67 9.63 1.61 -2.65
N TYR A 68 9.92 0.73 -1.69
CA TYR A 68 9.24 0.69 -0.39
C TYR A 68 9.54 1.97 0.41
N GLN A 69 10.80 2.41 0.40
CA GLN A 69 11.22 3.63 1.08
C GLN A 69 10.57 4.88 0.47
N ASN A 70 10.45 4.91 -0.86
CA ASN A 70 9.77 5.97 -1.59
C ASN A 70 8.29 6.02 -1.24
N LEU A 71 7.59 4.88 -1.27
CA LEU A 71 6.19 4.82 -0.85
C LEU A 71 6.04 5.31 0.59
N SER A 72 6.84 4.80 1.53
CA SER A 72 6.77 5.20 2.93
C SER A 72 6.92 6.72 3.10
N ARG A 73 7.88 7.32 2.40
CA ARG A 73 8.12 8.76 2.41
C ARG A 73 6.99 9.58 1.80
N GLU A 74 6.41 9.14 0.69
CA GLU A 74 5.27 9.84 0.06
C GLU A 74 4.01 9.76 0.94
N LEU A 75 3.79 8.63 1.62
CA LEU A 75 2.68 8.50 2.56
C LEU A 75 2.82 9.47 3.76
N ARG A 76 4.02 9.65 4.32
CA ARG A 76 4.26 10.61 5.42
C ARG A 76 4.00 12.07 5.04
N LYS A 77 4.12 12.41 3.75
CA LYS A 77 3.90 13.80 3.28
C LYS A 77 2.43 14.17 3.16
N ASN A 78 1.53 13.18 3.12
CA ASN A 78 0.11 13.38 2.93
C ASN A 78 -0.63 13.17 4.24
N ASN A 79 -1.48 14.13 4.60
CA ASN A 79 -2.34 14.05 5.79
C ASN A 79 -3.77 13.61 5.45
N ASN A 80 -4.04 13.28 4.18
CA ASN A 80 -5.34 12.83 3.73
C ASN A 80 -5.29 11.32 3.49
N GLU A 81 -6.14 10.60 4.19
CA GLU A 81 -6.15 9.14 4.27
C GLU A 81 -6.59 8.52 2.95
N ILE A 82 -7.47 9.19 2.19
CA ILE A 82 -7.87 8.76 0.85
C ILE A 82 -6.73 8.95 -0.14
N GLU A 83 -5.95 10.02 -0.02
CA GLU A 83 -4.75 10.22 -0.84
C GLU A 83 -3.65 9.21 -0.50
N ARG A 84 -3.40 8.97 0.79
CA ARG A 84 -2.48 7.94 1.25
C ARG A 84 -2.90 6.55 0.76
N LEU A 85 -4.20 6.24 0.82
CA LEU A 85 -4.74 5.01 0.25
C LEU A 85 -4.48 4.91 -1.26
N ALA A 86 -4.75 5.99 -2.00
CA ALA A 86 -4.48 6.04 -3.42
C ALA A 86 -2.99 5.85 -3.74
N LEU A 87 -2.06 6.32 -2.90
CA LEU A 87 -0.63 6.11 -3.08
C LEU A 87 -0.23 4.64 -2.97
N PHE A 88 -0.73 3.90 -1.97
CA PHE A 88 -0.50 2.46 -1.85
C PHE A 88 -0.84 1.74 -3.15
N TYR A 89 -2.02 2.04 -3.71
CA TYR A 89 -2.46 1.40 -4.94
C TYR A 89 -1.68 1.95 -6.15
N LYS A 90 -1.53 3.27 -6.33
CA LYS A 90 -0.80 3.84 -7.47
C LYS A 90 0.62 3.30 -7.61
N ASP A 91 1.38 3.21 -6.52
CA ASP A 91 2.79 2.79 -6.59
C ASP A 91 2.94 1.35 -7.11
N ILE A 92 1.98 0.48 -6.78
CA ILE A 92 1.89 -0.90 -7.27
C ILE A 92 1.64 -0.97 -8.78
N PHE A 93 0.82 -0.06 -9.32
CA PHE A 93 0.27 -0.19 -10.68
C PHE A 93 1.01 0.60 -11.74
N TYR A 94 1.61 1.76 -11.42
CA TYR A 94 2.25 2.59 -12.46
C TYR A 94 3.58 2.04 -13.00
N ASN A 95 4.08 0.94 -12.42
CA ASN A 95 5.39 0.36 -12.74
C ASN A 95 5.30 -1.14 -13.13
N SER A 96 4.10 -1.68 -13.37
CA SER A 96 3.94 -3.00 -14.00
C SER A 96 4.06 -2.91 -15.52
N GLU A 97 4.58 -3.97 -16.15
CA GLU A 97 4.53 -4.13 -17.61
C GLU A 97 3.07 -4.05 -18.09
N GLY A 98 2.78 -3.10 -18.98
CA GLY A 98 1.42 -2.84 -19.48
C GLY A 98 1.22 -1.38 -19.86
N SER A 99 0.14 -1.09 -20.57
CA SER A 99 -0.26 0.29 -20.84
C SER A 99 -0.77 0.98 -19.56
N ALA A 100 -0.67 2.31 -19.49
CA ALA A 100 -1.19 3.08 -18.35
C ALA A 100 -2.69 2.80 -18.08
N ALA A 101 -3.47 2.53 -19.13
CA ALA A 101 -4.88 2.19 -19.03
C ALA A 101 -5.11 0.80 -18.41
N GLU A 102 -4.35 -0.21 -18.81
CA GLU A 102 -4.44 -1.57 -18.25
C GLU A 102 -4.02 -1.62 -16.78
N ASN A 103 -2.92 -0.94 -16.47
CA ASN A 103 -2.43 -0.80 -15.09
C ASN A 103 -3.46 -0.12 -14.18
N LYS A 104 -4.17 0.90 -14.69
CA LYS A 104 -5.27 1.57 -13.99
C LYS A 104 -6.45 0.64 -13.70
N ILE A 105 -6.89 -0.15 -14.68
CA ILE A 105 -8.00 -1.11 -14.50
C ILE A 105 -7.62 -2.18 -13.48
N ARG A 106 -6.42 -2.74 -13.59
CA ARG A 106 -5.91 -3.75 -12.64
C ARG A 106 -5.83 -3.18 -11.23
N GLY A 107 -5.43 -1.92 -11.09
CA GLY A 107 -5.36 -1.25 -9.81
C GLY A 107 -6.69 -1.01 -9.13
N LEU A 108 -7.67 -0.52 -9.90
CA LEU A 108 -9.04 -0.40 -9.41
C LEU A 108 -9.64 -1.77 -9.07
N SER A 109 -9.31 -2.83 -9.82
CA SER A 109 -9.78 -4.19 -9.55
C SER A 109 -9.23 -4.76 -8.24
N ILE A 110 -7.96 -4.49 -7.91
CA ILE A 110 -7.36 -4.97 -6.65
C ILE A 110 -7.86 -4.18 -5.45
N ALA A 111 -8.03 -2.86 -5.62
CA ALA A 111 -8.57 -1.99 -4.59
C ALA A 111 -10.09 -2.14 -4.39
N ALA A 112 -10.79 -2.82 -5.31
CA ALA A 112 -12.26 -2.83 -5.36
C ALA A 112 -12.91 -3.28 -4.05
N ASP A 113 -12.43 -4.38 -3.47
CA ASP A 113 -12.98 -4.93 -2.23
C ASP A 113 -12.92 -3.92 -1.09
N PHE A 114 -11.78 -3.24 -0.93
CA PHE A 114 -11.59 -2.25 0.13
C PHE A 114 -12.32 -0.94 -0.16
N VAL A 115 -12.24 -0.43 -1.40
CA VAL A 115 -12.90 0.82 -1.81
C VAL A 115 -14.41 0.72 -1.60
N ASN A 116 -15.02 -0.45 -1.82
CA ASN A 116 -16.45 -0.66 -1.58
C ASN A 116 -16.85 -0.57 -0.10
N LEU A 117 -15.90 -0.59 0.85
CA LEU A 117 -16.15 -0.36 2.27
C LEU A 117 -16.14 1.12 2.66
N LEU A 118 -15.70 2.00 1.75
CA LEU A 118 -15.65 3.44 1.96
C LEU A 118 -17.02 4.08 1.71
N THR A 119 -17.26 5.27 2.27
CA THR A 119 -18.47 6.05 1.96
C THR A 119 -18.47 6.50 0.49
N ASP A 120 -19.63 6.83 -0.07
CA ASP A 120 -19.75 7.28 -1.46
C ASP A 120 -18.85 8.48 -1.78
N GLU A 121 -18.71 9.42 -0.85
CA GLU A 121 -17.83 10.59 -0.98
C GLU A 121 -16.35 10.19 -1.05
N GLN A 122 -15.93 9.29 -0.15
CA GLN A 122 -14.58 8.74 -0.12
C GLN A 122 -14.26 7.92 -1.39
N GLN A 123 -15.21 7.12 -1.86
CA GLN A 123 -15.09 6.35 -3.10
C GLN A 123 -14.95 7.27 -4.31
N LYS A 124 -15.74 8.34 -4.37
CA LYS A 124 -15.68 9.33 -5.46
C LYS A 124 -14.32 10.02 -5.48
N GLU A 125 -13.82 10.40 -4.31
CA GLU A 125 -12.50 11.04 -4.18
C GLU A 125 -11.37 10.09 -4.56
N PHE A 126 -11.40 8.84 -4.10
CA PHE A 126 -10.43 7.82 -4.49
C PHE A 126 -10.38 7.63 -6.02
N ARG A 127 -11.54 7.52 -6.67
CA ARG A 127 -11.64 7.39 -8.13
C ARG A 127 -11.15 8.64 -8.86
N ARG A 128 -11.37 9.85 -8.32
CA ARG A 128 -10.84 11.10 -8.87
C ARG A 128 -9.32 11.10 -8.86
N LEU A 129 -8.71 10.66 -7.76
CA LEU A 129 -7.25 10.59 -7.63
C LEU A 129 -6.64 9.53 -8.55
N HIS A 130 -7.36 8.45 -8.84
CA HIS A 130 -6.94 7.42 -9.79
C HIS A 130 -7.23 7.75 -11.26
N ASN A 131 -7.98 8.82 -11.55
CA ASN A 131 -8.42 9.15 -12.91
C ASN A 131 -7.41 9.98 -13.70
#